data_AF-A0A930F7C6-F1
#
_entry.id   AF-A0A930F7C6-F1
#
_cell.length_a   1.000
_cell.length_b   1.000
_cell.length_c   1.000
_cell.angle_alpha   90.00
_cell.angle_beta   90.00
_cell.angle_gamma   90.00
#
_symmetry.space_group_name_H-M   'P 1'
#
loop_
_entity.id
_entity.type
_entity.pdbx_description
1 polymer ?
#
loop_
_entity_poly.entity_id
_entity_poly.type
_entity_poly.pdbx_seq_one_letter_code
_entity_poly.pdbx_strand_id
1 'polypeptide(L)' 'MLEAKEDGYHMKVFHPGYLDQYITEASSLTTPRIKEVDMLVSDAFKECIQTNQIRLCTYDEV' A
#
# COMPACT_ATOMS: atom_id res chain seq x y z
N MET A 1 -7.52 -6.16 12.45
CA MET A 1 -8.00 -5.64 11.14
C MET A 1 -9.51 -5.51 11.25
N LEU A 2 -10.12 -4.54 10.56
CA LEU A 2 -11.58 -4.54 10.43
C LEU A 2 -11.96 -5.65 9.44
N GLU A 3 -12.94 -6.47 9.81
CA GLU A 3 -13.50 -7.49 8.93
C GLU A 3 -14.18 -6.81 7.73
N ALA A 4 -13.98 -7.36 6.53
CA ALA A 4 -14.79 -6.97 5.39
C ALA A 4 -16.22 -7.50 5.61
N LYS A 5 -17.23 -6.81 5.06
CA LYS A 5 -18.58 -7.38 4.98
C LYS A 5 -18.56 -8.61 4.09
N GLU A 6 -19.61 -9.43 4.17
CA GLU A 6 -19.72 -10.71 3.44
C GLU A 6 -19.59 -10.56 1.90
N ASP A 7 -19.86 -9.37 1.38
CA ASP A 7 -19.73 -8.93 -0.02
C ASP A 7 -18.64 -7.85 -0.23
N GLY A 8 -17.81 -7.59 0.79
CA GLY A 8 -16.85 -6.49 0.82
C GLY A 8 -15.42 -6.90 0.48
N TYR A 9 -14.63 -5.92 0.06
CA TYR A 9 -13.19 -6.08 -0.18
C TYR A 9 -12.38 -5.44 0.95
N HIS A 10 -11.29 -6.10 1.36
CA HIS A 10 -10.30 -5.46 2.22
C HIS A 10 -9.51 -4.43 1.42
N MET A 11 -9.62 -3.16 1.81
CA MET A 11 -8.86 -2.07 1.20
C MET A 11 -7.76 -1.59 2.15
N LYS A 12 -6.56 -1.43 1.61
CA LYS A 12 -5.43 -0.79 2.29
C LYS A 12 -4.85 0.30 1.41
N VAL A 13 -4.76 1.52 1.94
CA VAL A 13 -4.24 2.68 1.23
C VAL A 13 -2.80 2.92 1.66
N PHE A 14 -1.93 3.09 0.67
CA PHE A 14 -0.54 3.52 0.85
C PHE A 14 -0.30 4.80 0.05
N HIS A 15 0.76 5.51 0.39
CA HIS A 15 1.22 6.75 -0.21
C HIS A 15 2.69 6.65 -0.68
N PRO A 16 3.11 5.57 -1.36
CA PRO A 16 4.50 5.40 -1.78
C PRO A 16 4.89 6.56 -2.70
N GLY A 17 6.07 7.13 -2.46
CA GLY A 17 6.61 8.20 -3.29
C GLY A 17 8.01 8.62 -2.87
N TYR A 18 8.73 9.16 -3.84
CA TYR A 18 10.00 9.86 -3.60
C TYR A 18 9.74 11.27 -3.07
N LEU A 19 10.74 11.86 -2.43
CA LEU A 19 10.64 13.21 -1.88
C LEU A 19 11.33 14.20 -2.81
N ASP A 20 10.60 15.24 -3.14
CA ASP A 20 11.12 16.48 -3.70
C ASP A 20 10.77 17.64 -2.76
N GLN A 21 11.24 18.84 -3.09
CA GLN A 21 11.00 20.02 -2.28
C GLN A 21 9.51 20.33 -2.15
N TYR A 22 8.74 20.18 -3.24
CA TYR A 22 7.31 20.44 -3.22
C TYR A 22 6.59 19.56 -2.19
N ILE A 23 6.86 18.25 -2.19
CA ILE A 23 6.24 17.31 -1.24
C ILE A 23 6.66 17.64 0.19
N THR A 24 7.91 18.05 0.43
CA THR A 24 8.35 18.42 1.79
C THR A 24 7.69 19.68 2.34
N GLU A 25 7.22 20.57 1.47
CA GLU A 25 6.56 21.82 1.85
C GLU A 25 5.03 21.69 1.88
N ALA A 26 4.45 20.88 0.98
CA ALA A 26 3.01 20.79 0.78
C ALA A 26 2.32 19.62 1.50
N SER A 27 3.07 18.66 2.04
CA SER A 27 2.53 17.44 2.66
C SER A 27 3.09 17.23 4.06
N SER A 28 2.21 16.92 5.02
CA SER A 28 2.62 16.44 6.35
C SER A 28 3.17 15.00 6.32
N LEU A 29 2.87 14.26 5.25
CA LEU A 29 3.38 12.91 5.02
C LEU A 29 4.61 12.98 4.10
N THR A 30 5.80 12.91 4.67
CA THR A 30 7.09 12.99 3.96
C THR A 30 7.84 11.67 4.06
N THR A 31 8.75 11.51 5.04
CA THR A 31 9.61 10.33 5.24
C THR A 31 8.85 8.99 5.27
N PRO A 32 7.59 8.88 5.72
CA PRO A 32 6.85 7.62 5.59
C PRO A 32 6.66 7.14 4.14
N ARG A 33 6.56 8.02 3.16
CA ARG A 33 6.35 7.67 1.74
C ARG A 33 7.48 6.82 1.18
N ILE A 34 8.72 7.17 1.49
CA ILE A 34 9.90 6.40 1.04
C ILE A 34 9.98 5.03 1.72
N LYS A 35 9.49 4.91 2.97
CA LYS A 35 9.42 3.63 3.68
C LYS A 35 8.36 2.71 3.07
N GLU A 36 7.25 3.29 2.62
CA GLU A 36 6.22 2.53 1.91
C GLU A 36 6.71 2.06 0.54
N VAL A 37 7.49 2.87 -0.19
CA VAL A 37 8.15 2.43 -1.43
C VAL A 37 9.01 1.20 -1.15
N ASP A 38 9.92 1.29 -0.18
CA ASP A 38 10.84 0.19 0.19
C ASP A 38 10.09 -1.09 0.57
N MET A 39 9.06 -0.97 1.43
CA MET A 39 8.26 -2.10 1.86
C MET A 39 7.47 -2.73 0.70
N LEU A 40 6.79 -1.93 -0.14
CA LEU A 40 5.91 -2.43 -1.21
C LEU A 40 6.66 -3.15 -2.33
N VAL A 41 7.94 -2.83 -2.55
CA VAL A 41 8.78 -3.49 -3.57
C VAL A 41 9.64 -4.62 -3.00
N SER A 42 9.68 -4.77 -1.68
CA SER A 42 10.50 -5.79 -1.00
C SER A 42 10.04 -7.21 -1.32
N ASP A 43 11.00 -8.14 -1.35
CA ASP A 43 10.70 -9.57 -1.56
C ASP A 43 9.92 -10.16 -0.37
N ALA A 44 10.18 -9.68 0.85
CA ALA A 44 9.41 -10.08 2.03
C ALA A 44 7.92 -9.73 1.91
N PHE A 45 7.58 -8.58 1.34
CA PHE A 45 6.17 -8.22 1.13
C PHE A 45 5.52 -9.04 0.01
N LYS A 46 6.25 -9.34 -1.06
CA LYS A 46 5.78 -10.27 -2.11
C LYS A 46 5.52 -11.66 -1.55
N GLU A 47 6.45 -12.18 -0.75
CA GLU A 47 6.31 -13.48 -0.08
C GLU A 47 5.13 -13.48 0.89
N CYS A 48 4.88 -12.38 1.60
CA CYS A 48 3.72 -12.23 2.46
C CYS A 48 2.41 -12.34 1.67
N ILE A 49 2.29 -11.68 0.52
CA ILE A 49 1.10 -11.76 -0.36
C ILE A 49 0.89 -13.21 -0.82
N GLN A 50 1.94 -13.88 -1.27
CA GLN A 50 1.88 -15.26 -1.77
C GLN A 50 1.52 -16.26 -0.67
N THR A 51 2.20 -16.18 0.48
CA THR A 51 2.01 -17.09 1.62
C THR A 51 0.59 -17.00 2.18
N ASN A 52 0.02 -15.79 2.23
CA ASN A 52 -1.34 -15.56 2.71
C ASN A 52 -2.40 -15.71 1.61
N GLN A 53 -2.02 -16.09 0.39
CA GLN A 53 -2.93 -16.26 -0.75
C GLN A 53 -3.81 -15.02 -1.01
N ILE A 54 -3.23 -13.83 -0.84
CA ILE A 54 -3.96 -12.56 -1.01
C ILE A 54 -4.16 -12.32 -2.51
N ARG A 55 -5.41 -12.28 -2.96
CA ARG A 55 -5.76 -11.87 -4.33
C ARG A 55 -5.76 -10.36 -4.42
N LEU A 56 -4.77 -9.79 -5.12
CA LEU A 56 -4.78 -8.39 -5.51
C LEU A 56 -5.81 -8.19 -6.62
N CYS A 57 -6.61 -7.13 -6.53
CA CYS A 57 -7.62 -6.79 -7.52
C CYS A 57 -7.45 -5.33 -7.93
N THR A 58 -7.78 -5.01 -9.18
CA THR A 58 -7.97 -3.63 -9.64
C THR A 58 -9.45 -3.24 -9.56
N TYR A 59 -9.75 -1.94 -9.66
CA TYR A 59 -11.13 -1.46 -9.69
C TYR A 59 -11.92 -1.94 -10.92
N ASP A 60 -11.27 -2.42 -11.98
CA ASP A 60 -11.94 -2.96 -13.17
C ASP A 60 -12.46 -4.40 -12.94
N GLU A 61 -11.99 -5.08 -11.89
CA GLU A 61 -12.35 -6.45 -11.53
C GLU A 61 -13.44 -6.53 -10.46
N VAL A 62 -13.97 -5.39 -10.00
CA VAL A 62 -14.93 -5.23 -8.89
C VAL A 62 -16.22 -4.59 -9.37
#